data_AF-A0A7S0AWD3-F1
#
_entry.id   AF-A0A7S0AWD3-F1
#
_cell.length_a   1.000
_cell.length_b   1.000
_cell.length_c   1.000
_cell.angle_alpha   90.00
_cell.angle_beta   90.00
_cell.angle_gamma   90.00
#
_symmetry.space_group_name_H-M   'P 1'
#
loop_
_entity.id
_entity.type
_entity.pdbx_description
1 polymer ?
#
loop_
_entity_poly.entity_id
_entity_poly.type
_entity_poly.pdbx_seq_one_letter_code
_entity_poly.pdbx_strand_id
1 'polypeptide(L)'
;APKPLPRPALAGHRAEATSSGGSDSEAGAGSGGSAAADAGSGGGSACGNGSGSDRRSERSGSASEGGSGSADRCGERRRRRHARSKTPVIVGRALPPVLAGFRGTPPETVKMLLWNLLHRVNANGQGCCGLHITFAAVQEALASCTQKSCMAAYSPNSDWQCQNCRAMHDDETGEEEEE
;
A
#
# COMPACT_ATOMS: atom_id res chain seq x y z
N ALA A 1 43.77 16.71 -11.91
CA ALA A 1 42.60 17.60 -12.03
C ALA A 1 41.50 16.84 -12.78
N PRO A 2 40.26 16.77 -12.26
CA PRO A 2 39.18 16.04 -12.94
C PRO A 2 38.75 16.76 -14.23
N LYS A 3 38.50 15.98 -15.29
CA LYS A 3 38.01 16.47 -16.58
C LYS A 3 36.60 17.07 -16.43
N PRO A 4 36.32 18.26 -17.00
CA PRO A 4 34.98 18.83 -16.97
C PRO A 4 34.02 18.00 -17.84
N LEU A 5 32.83 17.74 -17.31
CA LEU A 5 31.77 17.02 -18.02
C LEU A 5 31.06 17.95 -19.02
N PRO A 6 30.59 17.41 -20.16
CA PRO A 6 29.88 18.20 -21.17
C PRO A 6 28.52 18.68 -20.65
N ARG A 7 28.20 19.96 -20.94
CA ARG A 7 26.90 20.56 -20.60
C ARG A 7 25.85 20.09 -21.61
N PRO A 8 24.63 19.71 -21.17
CA PRO A 8 23.56 19.36 -22.09
C PRO A 8 23.09 20.59 -22.87
N ALA A 9 22.87 20.41 -24.17
CA ALA A 9 22.32 21.43 -25.06
C ALA A 9 20.86 21.72 -24.69
N LEU A 10 20.55 22.99 -24.43
CA LEU A 10 19.19 23.46 -24.20
C LEU A 10 18.42 23.45 -25.53
N ALA A 11 17.49 22.50 -25.67
CA ALA A 11 16.51 22.52 -26.75
C ALA A 11 15.50 23.65 -26.47
N GLY A 12 15.46 24.63 -27.39
CA GLY A 12 14.52 25.75 -27.31
C GLY A 12 13.09 25.29 -27.56
N HIS A 13 12.21 25.50 -26.57
CA HIS A 13 10.77 25.39 -26.75
C HIS A 13 10.22 26.72 -27.28
N ARG A 14 9.66 26.66 -28.49
CA ARG A 14 8.78 27.69 -29.05
C ARG A 14 7.49 27.70 -28.23
N ALA A 15 7.11 28.88 -27.74
CA ALA A 15 5.79 29.14 -27.19
C ALA A 15 4.82 29.38 -28.35
N GLU A 16 3.75 28.58 -28.43
CA GLU A 16 2.55 28.92 -29.20
C GLU A 16 1.48 29.37 -28.21
N ALA A 17 1.10 30.63 -28.34
CA ALA A 17 -0.02 31.24 -27.63
C ALA A 17 -1.31 30.86 -28.36
N THR A 18 -2.23 30.19 -27.67
CA THR A 18 -3.62 30.07 -28.12
C THR A 18 -4.54 30.78 -27.14
N SER A 19 -5.32 31.66 -27.75
CA SER A 19 -6.26 32.63 -27.24
C SER A 19 -7.49 32.03 -26.54
N SER A 20 -7.82 32.65 -25.40
CA SER A 20 -9.15 33.10 -24.93
C SER A 20 -10.42 32.66 -25.68
N GLY A 21 -11.31 32.03 -24.92
CA GLY A 21 -12.78 32.01 -25.05
C GLY A 21 -13.31 31.10 -23.92
N GLY A 22 -14.16 31.50 -22.99
CA GLY A 22 -15.17 32.55 -22.98
C GLY A 22 -16.54 31.88 -22.98
N SER A 23 -17.06 31.50 -21.80
CA SER A 23 -18.49 31.24 -21.58
C SER A 23 -18.80 31.14 -20.08
N ASP A 24 -19.38 32.22 -19.57
CA ASP A 24 -20.23 32.27 -18.37
C ASP A 24 -21.34 31.21 -18.44
N SER A 25 -21.57 30.45 -17.37
CA SER A 25 -22.81 29.70 -17.16
C SER A 25 -23.05 29.45 -15.66
N GLU A 26 -23.91 30.31 -15.12
CA GLU A 26 -25.01 30.04 -14.19
C GLU A 26 -24.75 29.49 -12.79
N ALA A 27 -25.08 30.36 -11.82
CA ALA A 27 -25.25 30.06 -10.42
C ALA A 27 -26.50 29.20 -10.19
N GLY A 28 -26.30 27.94 -9.81
CA GLY A 28 -27.34 27.07 -9.26
C GLY A 28 -27.29 27.06 -7.72
N ALA A 29 -28.15 27.85 -7.08
CA ALA A 29 -28.38 27.77 -5.64
C ALA A 29 -29.27 26.55 -5.33
N GLY A 30 -28.64 25.45 -4.90
CA GLY A 30 -29.32 24.24 -4.43
C GLY A 30 -29.22 24.08 -2.92
N SER A 31 -30.15 24.68 -2.20
CA SER A 31 -30.37 24.43 -0.77
C SER A 31 -31.19 23.15 -0.59
N GLY A 32 -30.58 22.08 -0.09
CA GLY A 32 -31.25 20.79 0.11
C GLY A 32 -30.80 20.06 1.39
N GLY A 33 -31.62 20.19 2.43
CA GLY A 33 -31.97 19.13 3.39
C GLY A 33 -30.86 18.35 4.10
N SER A 34 -30.50 18.80 5.31
CA SER A 34 -29.90 17.94 6.32
C SER A 34 -30.96 17.00 6.90
N ALA A 35 -30.93 15.72 6.52
CA ALA A 35 -31.70 14.67 7.19
C ALA A 35 -30.75 13.86 8.08
N ALA A 36 -30.86 14.09 9.39
CA ALA A 36 -30.28 13.25 10.42
C ALA A 36 -31.11 11.95 10.53
N ALA A 37 -30.50 10.81 10.21
CA ALA A 37 -30.97 9.48 10.61
C ALA A 37 -29.86 8.88 11.47
N ASP A 38 -30.01 8.98 12.78
CA ASP A 38 -30.67 8.00 13.66
C ASP A 38 -29.68 6.91 14.09
N ALA A 39 -29.43 6.93 15.39
CA ALA A 39 -28.42 6.17 16.09
C ALA A 39 -28.91 4.73 16.32
N GLY A 40 -28.57 3.83 15.41
CA GLY A 40 -28.69 2.39 15.61
C GLY A 40 -27.59 1.86 16.54
N SER A 41 -27.77 2.02 17.86
CA SER A 41 -27.04 1.24 18.86
C SER A 41 -27.59 -0.19 18.89
N GLY A 42 -26.85 -1.17 18.39
CA GLY A 42 -27.28 -2.55 18.42
C GLY A 42 -26.12 -3.53 18.30
N GLY A 43 -25.97 -4.40 19.31
CA GLY A 43 -25.23 -5.66 19.17
C GLY A 43 -23.95 -5.74 20.00
N GLY A 44 -24.10 -6.04 21.29
CA GLY A 44 -22.98 -6.52 22.10
C GLY A 44 -22.46 -7.86 21.56
N SER A 45 -21.22 -7.87 21.08
CA SER A 45 -20.46 -9.12 20.93
C SER A 45 -19.71 -9.37 22.23
N ALA A 46 -20.32 -10.17 23.10
CA ALA A 46 -19.62 -10.83 24.19
C ALA A 46 -18.65 -11.86 23.58
N CYS A 47 -17.36 -11.50 23.48
CA CYS A 47 -16.31 -12.50 23.32
C CYS A 47 -16.23 -13.28 24.63
N GLY A 48 -16.78 -14.50 24.60
CA GLY A 48 -16.75 -15.42 25.71
C GLY A 48 -15.32 -15.69 26.17
N ASN A 49 -15.08 -15.48 27.46
CA ASN A 49 -13.91 -15.98 28.15
C ASN A 49 -13.98 -17.51 28.19
N GLY A 50 -13.33 -18.17 27.24
CA GLY A 50 -13.06 -19.60 27.27
C GLY A 50 -11.96 -19.93 28.28
N SER A 51 -12.28 -19.88 29.57
CA SER A 51 -11.47 -20.49 30.63
C SER A 51 -11.68 -22.01 30.58
N GLY A 52 -11.02 -22.66 29.62
CA GLY A 52 -10.98 -24.11 29.47
C GLY A 52 -9.81 -24.69 30.26
N SER A 53 -10.12 -25.12 31.48
CA SER A 53 -9.21 -25.77 32.42
C SER A 53 -8.53 -27.03 31.86
N ASP A 54 -7.31 -27.22 32.31
CA ASP A 54 -6.54 -28.46 32.37
C ASP A 54 -7.32 -29.77 32.18
N ARG A 55 -6.93 -30.54 31.16
CA ARG A 55 -6.96 -32.01 31.21
C ARG A 55 -5.66 -32.59 30.67
N ARG A 56 -4.70 -32.65 31.58
CA ARG A 56 -3.58 -33.59 31.58
C ARG A 56 -4.19 -35.00 31.76
N SER A 57 -4.03 -35.90 30.78
CA SER A 57 -4.12 -37.35 31.01
C SER A 57 -3.35 -38.10 29.93
N GLU A 58 -2.07 -38.26 30.22
CA GLU A 58 -1.24 -39.45 30.04
C GLU A 58 -1.62 -40.42 28.91
N ARG A 59 -0.90 -40.31 27.79
CA ARG A 59 -0.74 -41.41 26.83
C ARG A 59 0.69 -41.94 26.92
N SER A 60 0.86 -42.91 27.80
CA SER A 60 1.96 -43.86 27.80
C SER A 60 1.89 -44.71 26.53
N GLY A 61 2.99 -44.80 25.80
CA GLY A 61 3.05 -45.50 24.52
C GLY A 61 4.47 -45.62 23.97
N SER A 62 5.19 -46.58 24.56
CA SER A 62 6.08 -47.54 23.89
C SER A 62 7.18 -47.00 22.98
N ALA A 63 8.41 -47.19 23.46
CA ALA A 63 9.62 -47.19 22.66
C ALA A 63 9.53 -48.19 21.49
N SER A 64 9.92 -47.74 20.30
CA SER A 64 10.49 -48.59 19.26
C SER A 64 11.73 -47.89 18.71
N GLU A 65 12.86 -48.39 19.19
CA GLU A 65 14.17 -48.22 18.58
C GLU A 65 14.17 -48.89 17.19
N GLY A 66 14.81 -48.25 16.21
CA GLY A 66 15.13 -48.91 14.94
C GLY A 66 14.96 -48.01 13.72
N GLY A 67 16.05 -47.42 13.23
CA GLY A 67 16.02 -46.69 11.97
C GLY A 67 17.24 -45.84 11.67
N SER A 68 18.46 -46.36 11.87
CA SER A 68 19.68 -45.80 11.28
C SER A 68 19.65 -46.00 9.76
N GLY A 69 19.13 -45.00 9.03
CA GLY A 69 18.96 -45.05 7.58
C GLY A 69 19.48 -43.80 6.90
N SER A 70 20.66 -43.94 6.31
CA SER A 70 21.23 -43.17 5.20
C SER A 70 21.33 -41.65 5.33
N ALA A 71 22.56 -41.25 5.65
CA ALA A 71 23.24 -40.13 5.05
C ALA A 71 23.10 -40.09 3.50
N ASP A 72 23.44 -38.93 2.94
CA ASP A 72 23.76 -38.74 1.53
C ASP A 72 22.60 -38.73 0.54
N ARG A 73 21.92 -37.58 0.52
CA ARG A 73 21.81 -36.74 -0.68
C ARG A 73 21.40 -35.34 -0.26
N CYS A 74 22.35 -34.64 0.34
CA CYS A 74 22.30 -33.19 0.44
C CYS A 74 22.18 -32.65 -0.99
N GLY A 75 20.94 -32.32 -1.39
CA GLY A 75 20.59 -31.66 -2.65
C GLY A 75 21.09 -30.22 -2.66
N GLU A 76 22.40 -30.05 -2.52
CA GLU A 76 23.18 -28.80 -2.62
C GLU A 76 23.13 -28.21 -4.05
N ARG A 77 22.57 -28.95 -5.01
CA ARG A 77 22.63 -28.62 -6.44
C ARG A 77 21.27 -28.24 -6.99
N ARG A 78 20.90 -26.96 -6.83
CA ARG A 78 20.11 -26.14 -7.79
C ARG A 78 19.31 -24.99 -7.16
N ARG A 79 19.55 -24.63 -5.91
CA ARG A 79 19.26 -23.25 -5.47
C ARG A 79 20.37 -22.31 -5.95
N ARG A 80 20.67 -22.35 -7.27
CA ARG A 80 21.02 -21.13 -8.02
C ARG A 80 19.74 -20.29 -8.05
N ARG A 81 19.31 -19.86 -6.86
CA ARG A 81 18.39 -18.76 -6.69
C ARG A 81 19.04 -17.68 -7.49
N HIS A 82 18.42 -17.32 -8.60
CA HIS A 82 18.74 -16.14 -9.34
C HIS A 82 18.90 -15.05 -8.30
N ALA A 83 20.15 -14.70 -8.01
CA ALA A 83 20.51 -13.52 -7.27
C ALA A 83 20.12 -12.39 -8.22
N ARG A 84 18.81 -12.17 -8.36
CA ARG A 84 18.26 -10.95 -8.93
C ARG A 84 18.93 -9.88 -8.12
N SER A 85 19.78 -9.13 -8.79
CA SER A 85 20.43 -7.94 -8.27
C SER A 85 19.33 -7.06 -7.69
N LYS A 86 19.12 -7.18 -6.38
CA LYS A 86 18.22 -6.32 -5.61
C LYS A 86 18.95 -4.98 -5.55
N THR A 87 18.75 -4.16 -6.57
CA THR A 87 19.09 -2.75 -6.46
C THR A 87 18.33 -2.23 -5.24
N PRO A 88 19.03 -1.72 -4.21
CA PRO A 88 18.36 -1.24 -3.01
C PRO A 88 17.42 -0.11 -3.41
N VAL A 89 16.17 -0.18 -2.94
CA VAL A 89 15.24 0.94 -3.05
C VAL A 89 15.73 2.00 -2.06
N ILE A 90 16.33 3.06 -2.59
CA ILE A 90 16.83 4.17 -1.77
C ILE A 90 15.64 5.11 -1.54
N VAL A 91 15.01 5.02 -0.37
CA VAL A 91 14.05 6.01 0.09
C VAL A 91 14.82 7.05 0.91
N GLY A 92 15.08 8.23 0.34
CA GLY A 92 15.99 9.21 0.92
C GLY A 92 15.82 10.63 0.37
N ARG A 93 16.36 11.62 1.11
CA ARG A 93 16.12 13.04 0.89
C ARG A 93 16.58 13.49 -0.51
N ALA A 94 15.61 13.95 -1.29
CA ALA A 94 15.73 14.60 -2.60
C ALA A 94 15.84 13.70 -3.85
N LEU A 95 15.22 12.52 -3.85
CA LEU A 95 14.83 11.96 -5.14
C LEU A 95 13.69 12.80 -5.75
N PRO A 96 13.72 13.03 -7.08
CA PRO A 96 12.62 13.71 -7.75
C PRO A 96 11.32 12.89 -7.57
N PRO A 97 10.16 13.56 -7.45
CA PRO A 97 8.87 12.88 -7.44
C PRO A 97 8.69 11.99 -8.68
N VAL A 98 7.88 10.93 -8.54
CA VAL A 98 7.64 9.96 -9.62
C VAL A 98 7.06 10.64 -10.86
N LEU A 99 6.16 11.60 -10.68
CA LEU A 99 5.63 12.44 -11.74
C LEU A 99 6.31 13.81 -11.74
N ALA A 100 6.75 14.24 -12.92
CA ALA A 100 7.30 15.58 -13.10
C ALA A 100 6.24 16.66 -12.80
N GLY A 101 6.65 17.76 -12.18
CA GLY A 101 5.75 18.88 -11.83
C GLY A 101 5.00 18.71 -10.51
N PHE A 102 4.88 17.49 -9.98
CA PHE A 102 4.28 17.23 -8.69
C PHE A 102 5.28 17.36 -7.55
N ARG A 103 4.79 17.51 -6.31
CA ARG A 103 5.62 17.50 -5.10
C ARG A 103 5.50 16.16 -4.38
N GLY A 104 6.57 15.74 -3.70
CA GLY A 104 6.50 14.56 -2.84
C GLY A 104 5.47 14.74 -1.72
N THR A 105 4.65 13.71 -1.50
CA THR A 105 3.67 13.63 -0.42
C THR A 105 4.39 13.59 0.94
N PRO A 106 4.02 14.45 1.92
CA PRO A 106 4.62 14.44 3.25
C PRO A 106 4.49 13.08 3.95
N PRO A 107 5.47 12.66 4.76
CA PRO A 107 5.43 11.37 5.42
C PRO A 107 4.24 11.23 6.39
N GLU A 108 3.77 12.33 6.98
CA GLU A 108 2.56 12.38 7.81
C GLU A 108 1.31 12.01 7.00
N THR A 109 1.18 12.52 5.78
CA THR A 109 0.08 12.17 4.87
C THR A 109 0.16 10.71 4.45
N VAL A 110 1.36 10.19 4.17
CA VAL A 110 1.54 8.76 3.84
C VAL A 110 1.09 7.87 5.01
N LYS A 111 1.45 8.23 6.26
CA LYS A 111 0.99 7.51 7.45
C LYS A 111 -0.54 7.54 7.57
N MET A 112 -1.17 8.70 7.36
CA MET A 112 -2.63 8.83 7.38
C MET A 112 -3.30 7.97 6.31
N LEU A 113 -2.77 7.94 5.08
CA LEU A 113 -3.28 7.08 4.00
C LEU A 113 -3.17 5.59 4.37
N LEU A 114 -2.06 5.18 4.98
CA LEU A 114 -1.90 3.81 5.50
C LEU A 114 -2.93 3.51 6.60
N TRP A 115 -3.15 4.42 7.54
CA TRP A 115 -4.19 4.26 8.57
C TRP A 115 -5.58 4.06 7.96
N ASN A 116 -5.94 4.85 6.96
CA ASN A 116 -7.22 4.70 6.25
C ASN A 116 -7.33 3.34 5.54
N LEU A 117 -6.21 2.82 5.00
CA LEU A 117 -6.16 1.48 4.42
C LEU A 117 -6.39 0.40 5.48
N LEU A 118 -5.80 0.51 6.66
CA LEU A 118 -5.95 -0.50 7.73
C LEU A 118 -7.41 -0.71 8.13
N HIS A 119 -8.20 0.36 8.16
CA HIS A 119 -9.64 0.27 8.47
C HIS A 119 -10.46 -0.48 7.41
N ARG A 120 -9.91 -0.67 6.20
CA ARG A 120 -10.54 -1.39 5.10
C ARG A 120 -10.05 -2.84 4.97
N VAL A 121 -9.16 -3.28 5.86
CA VAL A 121 -8.56 -4.61 5.82
C VAL A 121 -9.13 -5.47 6.96
N ASN A 122 -9.82 -6.55 6.59
CA ASN A 122 -10.26 -7.58 7.53
C ASN A 122 -9.19 -8.68 7.65
N ALA A 123 -8.17 -8.44 8.49
CA ALA A 123 -7.07 -9.39 8.67
C ALA A 123 -7.40 -10.51 9.66
N ASN A 124 -6.84 -11.70 9.43
CA ASN A 124 -6.94 -12.85 10.33
C ASN A 124 -5.52 -13.32 10.73
N GLY A 125 -5.31 -13.63 12.00
CA GLY A 125 -4.02 -14.09 12.53
C GLY A 125 -3.97 -14.08 14.06
N GLN A 126 -2.77 -14.31 14.60
CA GLN A 126 -2.48 -14.24 16.03
C GLN A 126 -1.65 -13.00 16.35
N GLY A 127 -2.09 -12.21 17.33
CA GLY A 127 -1.40 -11.01 17.79
C GLY A 127 -2.02 -10.47 19.07
N CYS A 128 -1.42 -9.43 19.66
CA CYS A 128 -1.92 -8.87 20.91
C CYS A 128 -3.22 -8.05 20.75
N CYS A 129 -3.54 -7.59 19.53
CA CYS A 129 -4.82 -6.94 19.20
C CYS A 129 -5.06 -6.92 17.68
N GLY A 130 -6.30 -6.61 17.26
CA GLY A 130 -6.67 -6.53 15.85
C GLY A 130 -5.82 -5.56 15.04
N LEU A 131 -5.45 -4.41 15.63
CA LEU A 131 -4.56 -3.44 14.98
C LEU A 131 -3.20 -4.05 14.60
N HIS A 132 -2.55 -4.75 15.53
CA HIS A 132 -1.25 -5.37 15.26
C HIS A 132 -1.35 -6.54 14.27
N ILE A 133 -2.47 -7.29 14.29
CA ILE A 133 -2.74 -8.33 13.29
C ILE A 133 -2.86 -7.70 11.88
N THR A 134 -3.64 -6.63 11.74
CA THR A 134 -3.81 -5.92 10.46
C THR A 134 -2.50 -5.31 9.96
N PHE A 135 -1.70 -4.69 10.84
CA PHE A 135 -0.39 -4.17 10.47
C PHE A 135 0.54 -5.28 9.96
N ALA A 136 0.59 -6.43 10.64
CA ALA A 136 1.40 -7.56 10.22
C ALA A 136 0.98 -8.07 8.83
N ALA A 137 -0.34 -8.20 8.59
CA ALA A 137 -0.89 -8.62 7.31
C ALA A 137 -0.54 -7.63 6.17
N VAL A 138 -0.69 -6.31 6.41
CA VAL A 138 -0.33 -5.29 5.41
C VAL A 138 1.17 -5.27 5.16
N GLN A 139 2.00 -5.41 6.19
CA GLN A 139 3.46 -5.48 6.04
C GLN A 139 3.89 -6.69 5.18
N GLU A 140 3.28 -7.86 5.41
CA GLU A 140 3.52 -9.05 4.61
C GLU A 140 3.08 -8.85 3.15
N ALA A 141 1.90 -8.27 2.93
CA ALA A 141 1.41 -7.95 1.59
C ALA A 141 2.37 -6.99 0.86
N LEU A 142 2.82 -5.91 1.52
CA LEU A 142 3.80 -4.97 0.95
C LEU A 142 5.13 -5.67 0.64
N ALA A 143 5.64 -6.51 1.55
CA ALA A 143 6.85 -7.28 1.32
C ALA A 143 6.68 -8.21 0.10
N SER A 144 5.54 -8.85 -0.06
CA SER A 144 5.23 -9.70 -1.23
C SER A 144 5.21 -8.89 -2.54
N CYS A 145 4.65 -7.67 -2.51
CA CYS A 145 4.63 -6.78 -3.68
C CYS A 145 6.03 -6.37 -4.11
N THR A 146 6.94 -6.09 -3.15
CA THR A 146 8.34 -5.75 -3.47
C THR A 146 9.15 -6.92 -4.06
N GLN A 147 8.67 -8.16 -3.93
CA GLN A 147 9.32 -9.34 -4.50
C GLN A 147 8.91 -9.61 -5.96
N LYS A 148 7.77 -9.05 -6.41
CA LYS A 148 7.31 -9.17 -7.79
C LYS A 148 8.27 -8.42 -8.74
N SER A 149 8.32 -8.83 -10.01
CA SER A 149 9.04 -8.07 -11.03
C SER A 149 8.45 -6.66 -11.16
N CYS A 150 9.31 -5.69 -11.47
CA CYS A 150 8.88 -4.32 -11.75
C CYS A 150 7.72 -4.34 -12.78
N MET A 151 6.61 -3.72 -12.43
CA MET A 151 5.47 -3.56 -13.32
C MET A 151 5.75 -2.33 -14.19
N ALA A 152 6.27 -2.55 -15.40
CA ALA A 152 6.66 -1.45 -16.29
C ALA A 152 5.48 -0.53 -16.69
N ALA A 153 4.24 -1.06 -16.62
CA ALA A 153 3.01 -0.32 -16.90
C ALA A 153 2.43 0.41 -15.67
N TYR A 154 3.07 0.33 -14.50
CA TYR A 154 2.58 1.05 -13.32
C TYR A 154 2.83 2.56 -13.47
N SER A 155 1.77 3.34 -13.34
CA SER A 155 1.82 4.80 -13.20
C SER A 155 0.89 5.21 -12.05
N PRO A 156 1.31 6.14 -11.16
CA PRO A 156 0.39 6.76 -10.22
C PRO A 156 -0.64 7.65 -10.96
N ASN A 157 -1.78 7.93 -10.32
CA ASN A 157 -2.77 8.90 -10.81
C ASN A 157 -2.07 10.23 -11.11
N SER A 158 -2.43 10.87 -12.23
CA SER A 158 -1.74 12.05 -12.74
C SER A 158 -2.62 13.30 -12.82
N ASP A 159 -3.85 13.23 -12.32
CA ASP A 159 -4.87 14.23 -12.62
C ASP A 159 -4.64 15.50 -11.79
N TRP A 160 -4.73 15.38 -10.47
CA TRP A 160 -4.43 16.50 -9.59
C TRP A 160 -3.85 16.06 -8.24
N GLN A 161 -3.15 17.00 -7.62
CA GLN A 161 -2.57 16.85 -6.30
C GLN A 161 -3.17 17.87 -5.36
N CYS A 162 -3.63 17.41 -4.19
CA CYS A 162 -4.13 18.32 -3.16
C CYS A 162 -3.04 19.31 -2.73
N GLN A 163 -3.36 20.61 -2.75
CA GLN A 163 -2.40 21.66 -2.43
C GLN A 163 -1.88 21.59 -0.98
N ASN A 164 -2.68 21.06 -0.06
CA ASN A 164 -2.34 20.95 1.35
C ASN A 164 -1.60 19.63 1.68
N CYS A 165 -2.27 18.49 1.48
CA CYS A 165 -1.70 17.18 1.87
C CYS A 165 -0.83 16.54 0.78
N ARG A 166 -0.87 17.05 -0.46
CA ARG A 166 -0.13 16.50 -1.61
C ARG A 166 -0.43 15.03 -1.92
N ALA A 167 -1.59 14.54 -1.49
CA ALA A 167 -2.11 13.27 -1.99
C ALA A 167 -2.54 13.44 -3.45
N MET A 168 -2.33 12.39 -4.25
CA MET A 168 -2.83 12.29 -5.62
C MET A 168 -4.27 11.78 -5.57
N HIS A 169 -5.13 12.33 -6.40
CA HIS A 169 -6.52 11.92 -6.55
C HIS A 169 -6.80 11.56 -8.01
N ASP A 170 -7.72 10.63 -8.23
CA ASP A 170 -8.38 10.41 -9.52
C ASP A 170 -9.44 11.48 -9.77
N ASP A 171 -9.69 11.82 -11.03
CA ASP A 171 -10.82 12.64 -11.45
C ASP A 171 -12.12 11.83 -11.64
N GLU A 172 -12.04 10.50 -11.60
CA GLU A 172 -13.13 9.56 -11.92
C GLU A 172 -14.25 9.42 -10.87
N THR A 173 -14.42 10.36 -9.92
CA THR A 173 -15.61 10.38 -9.04
C THR A 173 -16.81 11.10 -9.67
N GLY A 174 -16.87 11.19 -11.00
CA GLY A 174 -18.06 11.61 -11.74
C GLY A 174 -18.99 10.41 -11.91
N GLU A 175 -19.82 10.17 -10.90
CA GLU A 175 -20.82 9.12 -10.83
C GLU A 175 -21.60 8.98 -12.16
N GLU A 176 -21.60 7.77 -12.72
CA GLU A 176 -22.61 7.30 -13.66
C GLU A 176 -23.95 7.26 -12.92
N GLU A 177 -24.69 8.37 -12.96
CA GLU A 177 -26.10 8.44 -12.61
C GLU A 177 -26.90 7.72 -13.72
N GLU A 178 -26.87 6.38 -13.75
CA GLU A 178 -27.78 5.58 -14.58
C GLU A 178 -29.05 5.19 -13.81
N GLU A 179 -30.13 5.84 -14.27
CA GLU A 179 -31.58 5.75 -14.09
C GLU A 179 -32.21 4.44 -13.54
#